data_AF-A0A5P2C9B1-F1
#
_entry.id   AF-A0A5P2C9B1-F1
#
_cell.length_a   1.000
_cell.length_b   1.000
_cell.length_c   1.000
_cell.angle_alpha   90.00
_cell.angle_beta   90.00
_cell.angle_gamma   90.00
#
_symmetry.space_group_name_H-M   'P 1'
#
loop_
_entity.id
_entity.type
_entity.pdbx_description
1 polymer ?
#
loop_
_entity_poly.entity_id
_entity_poly.type
_entity_poly.pdbx_seq_one_letter_code
_entity_poly.pdbx_strand_id
1 'polypeptide(L)'
;MPTVRLDGTVRPLDPLTDSELVHAWVTRPRAEHWMPRDATLTDVERAYMAIAASSHREAYLGLCKGVPSFLMEWYDLRELSAGQGTCGDA
;
A
#
# COMPACT_ATOMS: atom_id res chain seq x y z
N MET A 1 6.43 -5.26 -26.96
CA MET A 1 6.00 -4.92 -25.58
C MET A 1 6.99 -3.91 -25.03
N PRO A 2 6.56 -2.77 -24.44
CA PRO A 2 7.50 -1.86 -23.81
C PRO A 2 8.18 -2.58 -22.64
N THR A 3 9.51 -2.60 -22.65
CA THR A 3 10.28 -3.11 -21.51
C THR A 3 10.34 -2.02 -20.46
N VAL A 4 9.60 -2.20 -19.37
CA VAL A 4 9.72 -1.34 -18.18
C VAL A 4 10.92 -1.85 -17.38
N ARG A 5 11.99 -1.05 -17.30
CA ARG A 5 13.09 -1.29 -16.36
C ARG A 5 12.92 -0.34 -15.17
N LEU A 6 12.67 -0.92 -14.00
CA LEU A 6 12.67 -0.20 -12.74
C LEU A 6 14.04 -0.42 -12.09
N ASP A 7 14.95 0.53 -12.28
CA ASP A 7 16.19 0.58 -11.50
C ASP A 7 15.84 1.13 -10.11
N GLY A 8 15.35 0.24 -9.24
CA GLY A 8 14.84 0.60 -7.93
C GLY A 8 14.91 -0.55 -6.93
N THR A 9 14.94 -0.20 -5.64
CA THR A 9 14.88 -1.17 -4.54
C THR A 9 13.48 -1.14 -3.92
N VAL A 10 13.07 -2.25 -3.31
CA VAL A 10 11.87 -2.29 -2.47
C VAL A 10 12.31 -2.54 -1.03
N ARG A 11 11.65 -1.90 -0.08
CA ARG A 11 11.83 -2.17 1.35
C ARG A 11 10.49 -2.33 2.04
N PRO A 12 10.41 -3.07 3.15
CA PRO A 12 9.22 -3.09 3.99
C PRO A 12 8.83 -1.66 4.39
N LEU A 13 7.54 -1.39 4.38
CA LEU A 13 6.96 -0.15 4.90
C LEU A 13 7.02 -0.18 6.43
N ASP A 14 7.51 0.89 7.04
CA ASP A 14 7.48 1.08 8.49
C ASP A 14 6.33 2.03 8.83
N PRO A 15 5.25 1.56 9.47
CA PRO A 15 4.09 2.39 9.79
C PRO A 15 4.44 3.58 10.67
N LEU A 16 5.47 3.50 11.52
CA LEU A 16 5.81 4.60 12.41
C LEU A 16 6.55 5.73 11.69
N THR A 17 7.36 5.41 10.68
CA THR A 17 8.19 6.42 9.98
C THR A 17 7.62 6.84 8.64
N ASP A 18 6.84 5.97 7.99
CA ASP A 18 6.39 6.18 6.60
C ASP A 18 4.93 6.65 6.49
N SER A 19 4.15 6.63 7.58
CA SER A 19 2.71 6.93 7.53
C SER A 19 2.41 8.33 7.00
N GLU A 20 3.23 9.35 7.31
CA GLU A 20 3.04 10.71 6.77
C GLU A 20 3.20 10.74 5.25
N LEU A 21 4.24 10.08 4.73
CA LEU A 21 4.49 9.99 3.30
C LEU A 21 3.34 9.27 2.59
N VAL A 22 2.91 8.14 3.16
CA VAL A 22 1.84 7.31 2.59
C VAL A 22 0.51 8.04 2.66
N HIS A 23 0.19 8.71 3.77
CA HIS A 23 -1.00 9.55 3.92
C HIS A 23 -1.08 10.60 2.81
N ALA A 24 0.04 11.30 2.53
CA ALA A 24 0.12 12.29 1.46
C ALA A 24 -0.06 11.71 0.04
N TRP A 25 0.10 10.39 -0.14
CA TRP A 25 -0.16 9.71 -1.42
C TRP A 25 -1.58 9.19 -1.53
N VAL A 26 -2.08 8.52 -0.49
CA VAL A 26 -3.39 7.82 -0.51
C VAL A 26 -4.58 8.77 -0.39
N THR A 27 -4.39 9.97 0.17
CA THR A 27 -5.45 11.00 0.26
C THR A 27 -5.56 11.87 -1.00
N ARG A 28 -4.66 11.70 -1.98
CA ARG A 28 -4.70 12.44 -3.24
C ARG A 28 -5.89 11.97 -4.09
N PRO A 29 -6.51 12.83 -4.93
CA PRO A 29 -7.61 12.44 -5.80
C PRO A 29 -7.32 11.20 -6.67
N ARG A 30 -6.07 11.05 -7.13
CA ARG A 30 -5.62 9.91 -7.93
C ARG A 30 -5.64 8.55 -7.20
N ALA A 31 -5.77 8.56 -5.87
CA ALA A 31 -5.71 7.39 -5.01
C ALA A 31 -7.04 7.13 -4.29
N GLU A 32 -8.14 7.72 -4.79
CA GLU A 32 -9.47 7.61 -4.17
C GLU A 32 -10.01 6.18 -4.01
N HIS A 33 -9.46 5.23 -4.77
CA HIS A 33 -9.80 3.81 -4.69
C HIS A 33 -8.93 3.03 -3.68
N TRP A 34 -7.90 3.66 -3.09
CA TRP A 34 -6.98 3.02 -2.15
C TRP A 34 -7.46 3.14 -0.71
N MET A 35 -7.86 4.35 -0.31
CA MET A 35 -8.38 4.66 1.01
C MET A 35 -9.44 5.77 0.90
N PRO A 36 -10.33 5.88 1.90
CA PRO A 36 -11.18 7.05 2.04
C PRO A 36 -10.35 8.34 1.96
N ARG A 37 -10.84 9.33 1.20
CA ARG A 37 -10.09 10.58 0.95
C ARG A 37 -9.88 11.41 2.23
N ASP A 38 -10.79 11.25 3.18
CA ASP A 38 -10.80 11.87 4.51
C ASP A 38 -10.04 11.06 5.56
N ALA A 39 -9.39 9.95 5.18
CA ALA A 39 -8.57 9.17 6.07
C ALA A 39 -7.55 10.07 6.78
N THR A 40 -7.53 10.00 8.11
CA THR A 40 -6.58 10.74 8.91
C THR A 40 -5.22 10.05 8.88
N LEU A 41 -4.18 10.74 9.34
CA LEU A 41 -2.86 10.12 9.52
C LEU A 41 -2.94 8.91 10.45
N THR A 42 -3.72 9.01 11.53
CA THR A 42 -3.94 7.90 12.47
C THR A 42 -4.64 6.71 11.81
N ASP A 43 -5.58 6.95 10.89
CA ASP A 43 -6.25 5.85 10.16
C ASP A 43 -5.27 5.13 9.24
N VAL A 44 -4.40 5.87 8.56
CA VAL A 44 -3.31 5.34 7.73
C VAL A 44 -2.36 4.51 8.59
N GLU A 45 -1.85 5.09 9.68
CA GLU A 45 -0.93 4.41 10.59
C GLU A 45 -1.54 3.12 11.14
N ARG A 46 -2.79 3.16 11.59
CA ARG A 46 -3.51 1.98 12.09
C ARG A 46 -3.65 0.90 11.02
N ALA A 47 -3.98 1.27 9.79
CA ALA A 47 -4.13 0.32 8.69
C ALA A 47 -2.80 -0.38 8.36
N TYR A 48 -1.70 0.37 8.25
CA TYR A 48 -0.40 -0.22 7.95
C TYR A 48 0.21 -0.96 9.15
N MET A 49 -0.09 -0.56 10.40
CA MET A 49 0.23 -1.37 11.58
C MET A 49 -0.48 -2.73 11.55
N ALA A 50 -1.76 -2.76 11.16
CA ALA A 50 -2.50 -4.01 11.03
C ALA A 50 -1.91 -4.92 9.93
N ILE A 51 -1.41 -4.34 8.83
CA ILE A 51 -0.70 -5.08 7.79
C ILE A 51 0.65 -5.60 8.32
N ALA A 52 1.44 -4.76 8.98
CA ALA A 52 2.74 -5.16 9.53
C ALA A 52 2.63 -6.27 10.60
N ALA A 53 1.51 -6.35 11.30
CA ALA A 53 1.20 -7.41 12.26
C ALA A 53 0.58 -8.68 11.61
N SER A 54 0.30 -8.67 10.30
CA SER A 54 -0.33 -9.78 9.59
C SER A 54 0.71 -10.80 9.12
N SER A 55 0.36 -12.09 9.14
CA SER A 55 1.11 -13.16 8.48
C SER A 55 0.77 -13.35 7.00
N HIS A 56 -0.20 -12.59 6.47
CA HIS A 56 -0.80 -12.84 5.15
C HIS A 56 -0.76 -11.62 4.23
N ARG A 57 -0.42 -10.46 4.77
CA ARG A 57 -0.36 -9.20 4.05
C ARG A 57 0.95 -8.54 4.38
N GLU A 58 1.57 -7.96 3.37
CA GLU A 58 2.81 -7.23 3.53
C GLU A 58 2.74 -5.93 2.73
N ALA A 59 3.29 -4.85 3.28
CA ALA A 59 3.35 -3.55 2.61
C ALA A 59 4.80 -3.15 2.37
N TYR A 60 5.04 -2.56 1.21
CA TYR A 60 6.37 -2.22 0.71
C TYR A 60 6.39 -0.82 0.11
N LEU A 61 7.50 -0.12 0.30
CA LEU A 61 7.83 1.09 -0.43
C LEU A 61 8.86 0.80 -1.52
N GLY A 62 8.54 1.24 -2.72
CA GLY A 62 9.43 1.20 -3.86
C GLY A 62 10.24 2.49 -3.98
N LEU A 63 11.57 2.34 -4.08
CA LEU A 63 12.51 3.43 -4.21
C LEU A 63 13.09 3.45 -5.62
N CYS A 64 12.83 4.52 -6.38
CA CYS A 64 13.50 4.77 -7.65
C CYS A 64 14.67 5.72 -7.40
N LYS A 65 15.90 5.29 -7.73
CA LYS A 65 17.12 6.07 -7.42
C LYS A 65 17.23 6.52 -5.95
N GLY A 66 16.79 5.66 -5.03
CA GLY A 66 16.80 5.93 -3.59
C GLY A 66 15.65 6.80 -3.06
N VAL A 67 14.71 7.22 -3.93
CA VAL A 67 13.58 8.07 -3.55
C VAL A 67 12.28 7.25 -3.52
N PRO A 68 11.51 7.24 -2.41
CA PRO A 68 10.20 6.62 -2.37
C PRO A 68 9.30 7.15 -3.49
N SER A 69 8.81 6.23 -4.34
CA SER A 69 8.12 6.57 -5.58
C SER A 69 6.78 5.86 -5.75
N PHE A 70 6.61 4.70 -5.12
CA PHE A 70 5.36 3.97 -5.14
C PHE A 70 5.17 3.15 -3.86
N LEU A 71 3.91 2.86 -3.56
CA LEU A 71 3.47 1.95 -2.52
C LEU A 71 3.02 0.65 -3.19
N MET A 72 3.34 -0.48 -2.57
CA MET A 72 2.92 -1.81 -3.00
C MET A 72 2.43 -2.62 -1.81
N GLU A 73 1.36 -3.37 -2.01
CA GLU A 73 0.87 -4.34 -1.04
C GLU A 73 0.88 -5.72 -1.66
N TRP A 74 1.32 -6.70 -0.89
CA TRP A 74 1.29 -8.11 -1.25
C TRP A 74 0.29 -8.84 -0.38
N TYR A 75 -0.47 -9.74 -1.00
CA TYR A 75 -1.56 -10.47 -0.38
C TYR A 75 -1.40 -11.96 -0.67
N ASP A 76 -1.45 -12.77 0.37
CA ASP A 76 -1.57 -14.21 0.22
C ASP A 76 -3.01 -14.59 -0.14
N LEU A 77 -3.22 -14.98 -1.39
CA LEU A 77 -4.55 -15.32 -1.90
C LEU A 77 -5.07 -16.68 -1.41
N ARG A 78 -4.28 -17.48 -0.69
CA ARG A 78 -4.74 -18.78 -0.15
C ARG A 78 -5.83 -18.64 0.91
N GLU A 79 -5.95 -17.45 1.49
CA GLU A 79 -7.04 -17.07 2.40
C GLU A 79 -8.34 -16.68 1.66
N LEU A 80 -8.32 -16.53 0.33
CA LEU A 80 -9.54 -16.42 -0.48
C LEU A 80 -10.20 -17.80 -0.64
N SER A 81 -10.59 -18.43 0.47
CA SER A 81 -11.51 -19.56 0.45
C SER A 81 -12.91 -19.06 0.08
N ALA A 82 -13.27 -19.20 -1.19
CA ALA A 82 -14.64 -19.24 -1.73
C ALA A 82 -15.70 -18.36 -1.03
N GLY A 83 -15.62 -17.04 -1.20
CA GLY A 83 -16.72 -16.13 -0.87
C GLY A 83 -16.24 -14.71 -0.66
N GLN A 84 -16.78 -13.77 -1.44
CA GLN A 84 -16.52 -12.32 -1.39
C GLN A 84 -15.24 -11.83 -2.06
N GLY A 85 -15.06 -12.21 -3.33
CA GLY A 85 -14.44 -11.32 -4.30
C GLY A 85 -15.53 -10.45 -4.94
N THR A 86 -15.78 -9.26 -4.38
CA THR A 86 -16.32 -8.14 -5.17
C THR A 86 -15.26 -7.05 -5.17
N CYS A 87 -14.50 -7.03 -6.26
CA CYS A 87 -13.73 -5.87 -6.66
C CYS A 87 -14.70 -4.69 -6.79
N GLY A 88 -14.46 -3.64 -5.99
CA GLY A 88 -15.06 -2.30 -6.01
C GLY A 88 -16.36 -2.12 -6.79
N ASP A 89 -17.47 -1.96 -6.06
CA ASP A 89 -18.59 -1.18 -6.57
C ASP A 89 -18.13 0.28 -6.76
N ALA A 90 -18.55 0.83 -7.90
CA ALA A 90 -18.02 1.97 -8.63
C ALA A 90 -18.11 3.35 -7.95
#